data_AF-A0A7J4V6Q8-F1
#
_entry.id   AF-A0A7J4V6Q8-F1
#
_cell.length_a   1.000
_cell.length_b   1.000
_cell.length_c   1.000
_cell.angle_alpha   90.00
_cell.angle_beta   90.00
_cell.angle_gamma   90.00
#
_symmetry.space_group_name_H-M   'P 1'
#
loop_
_entity.id
_entity.type
_entity.pdbx_description
1 polymer ?
#
loop_
_entity_poly.entity_id
_entity_poly.type
_entity_poly.pdbx_seq_one_letter_code
_entity_poly.pdbx_strand_id
1 'polypeptide(L)'
;MKALSSLDLHCMVGELKPLEGSRVDNIYQKGKEEFLFQLHKSNEGKKLLRVLVGKALFLASHKEEMETLSGFCMLLRKHLGNATLASLSQIEPERIIKIVFEAKDSSYALYIEFLGKGNVIFSDGKGIIIDALTHHEFRDRTIFPKQKYAHPTMQYNAFSLEADYLSSLLSSTAKESLVKCLAIDLGLGGLYAEEACAKAKMDKNKRPAELTAKEQSALLKAVKQLISQQPRPVVLMKNDAVSDVFPFPLETIGGDYQAFPSLSEALEHYCAHARDAPTTSYDAKVAELKRIIEQQEKNIALLEAEEQEQRRKADAIYANYAQISTILDELKAISRKHSWQDIQKKTKGHAIIKGVNPREKSIVLDIAENKS
;
A
#
# COMPACT_ATOMS: atom_id res chain seq x y z
N MET A 1 4.62 -3.81 11.55
CA MET A 1 4.08 -2.44 11.38
C MET A 1 3.71 -2.27 9.92
N LYS A 2 2.60 -1.61 9.59
CA LYS A 2 2.36 -1.20 8.21
C LYS A 2 3.49 -0.30 7.73
N ALA A 3 3.71 -0.28 6.43
CA ALA A 3 4.52 0.77 5.86
C ALA A 3 3.86 2.13 6.15
N LEU A 4 4.66 3.10 6.59
CA LEU A 4 4.17 4.47 6.74
C LEU A 4 3.65 4.98 5.40
N SER A 5 2.47 5.57 5.43
CA SER A 5 1.89 6.32 4.32
C SER A 5 2.42 7.75 4.32
N SER A 6 2.15 8.47 3.23
CA SER A 6 2.42 9.91 3.16
C SER A 6 1.64 10.69 4.22
N LEU A 7 0.39 10.30 4.49
CA LEU A 7 -0.45 10.92 5.52
C LEU A 7 0.06 10.65 6.94
N ASP A 8 0.59 9.45 7.21
CA ASP A 8 1.20 9.16 8.50
C ASP A 8 2.38 10.10 8.78
N LEU A 9 3.22 10.34 7.76
CA LEU A 9 4.33 11.28 7.88
C LEU A 9 3.86 12.72 8.05
N HIS A 10 2.82 13.14 7.33
CA HIS A 10 2.26 14.49 7.47
C HIS A 10 1.79 14.75 8.92
N CYS A 11 1.05 13.81 9.51
CA CYS A 11 0.65 13.91 10.91
C CYS A 11 1.85 13.91 11.86
N MET A 12 2.85 13.05 11.62
CA MET A 12 4.07 12.99 12.43
C MET A 12 4.90 14.28 12.34
N VAL A 13 5.07 14.84 11.15
CA VAL A 13 5.75 16.12 10.94
C VAL A 13 5.05 17.24 11.71
N GLY A 14 3.71 17.24 11.74
CA GLY A 14 2.93 18.14 12.58
C GLY A 14 3.29 18.05 14.07
N GLU A 15 3.41 16.82 14.60
CA GLU A 15 3.80 16.58 15.99
C GLU A 15 5.27 16.96 16.28
N LEU A 16 6.17 16.75 15.33
CA LEU A 16 7.62 16.99 15.49
C LEU A 16 8.04 18.44 15.18
N LYS A 17 7.16 19.24 14.58
CA LYS A 17 7.42 20.64 14.25
C LYS A 17 7.92 21.50 15.42
N PRO A 18 7.46 21.32 16.67
CA PRO A 18 8.01 22.03 17.82
C PRO A 18 9.52 21.81 18.06
N LEU A 19 10.15 20.81 17.43
CA LEU A 19 11.60 20.62 17.49
C LEU A 19 12.41 21.65 16.70
N GLU A 20 11.79 22.41 15.80
CA GLU A 20 12.45 23.52 15.11
C GLU A 20 13.04 24.53 16.10
N GLY A 21 14.25 25.00 15.83
CA GLY A 21 15.06 25.81 16.74
C GLY A 21 15.82 25.03 17.82
N SER A 22 15.70 23.69 17.89
CA SER A 22 16.48 22.89 18.84
C SER A 22 17.93 22.75 18.37
N ARG A 23 18.88 22.76 19.30
CA ARG A 23 20.29 22.49 19.02
C ARG A 23 20.58 21.00 19.07
N VAL A 24 21.41 20.49 18.18
CA VAL A 24 21.87 19.10 18.22
C VAL A 24 22.99 18.97 19.26
N ASP A 25 22.71 18.25 20.35
CA ASP A 25 23.73 17.93 21.37
C ASP A 25 24.58 16.75 20.94
N ASN A 26 23.91 15.68 20.49
CA ASN A 26 24.58 14.43 20.15
C ASN A 26 23.73 13.58 19.20
N ILE A 27 24.38 12.67 18.47
CA ILE A 27 23.71 11.76 17.54
C ILE A 27 24.22 10.35 17.83
N TYR A 28 23.35 9.39 18.08
CA TYR A 28 23.74 7.99 18.31
C TYR A 28 23.21 7.13 17.18
N GLN A 29 23.81 5.96 17.00
CA GLN A 29 23.35 4.96 16.05
C GLN A 29 23.41 3.59 16.70
N LYS A 30 22.46 2.72 16.35
CA LYS A 30 22.44 1.30 16.73
C LYS A 30 22.32 0.48 15.46
N GLY A 31 23.41 -0.21 15.10
CA GLY A 31 23.50 -0.92 13.81
C GLY A 31 23.32 0.01 12.61
N LYS A 32 22.67 -0.48 11.54
CA LYS A 32 22.27 0.35 10.38
C LYS A 32 20.81 0.79 10.42
N GLU A 33 20.06 0.39 11.45
CA GLU A 33 18.61 0.48 11.43
C GLU A 33 18.06 1.64 12.27
N GLU A 34 18.85 2.19 13.19
CA GLU A 34 18.35 3.18 14.14
C GLU A 34 19.33 4.33 14.37
N PHE A 35 18.81 5.56 14.37
CA PHE A 35 19.48 6.77 14.84
C PHE A 35 18.71 7.39 16.00
N LEU A 36 19.44 8.01 16.93
CA LEU A 36 18.88 8.82 17.99
C LEU A 36 19.55 10.19 18.01
N PHE A 37 18.81 11.22 17.63
CA PHE A 37 19.23 12.61 17.72
C PHE A 37 18.84 13.15 19.08
N GLN A 38 19.84 13.43 19.91
CA GLN A 38 19.65 14.17 21.14
C GLN A 38 19.65 15.66 20.80
N LEU A 39 18.51 16.30 21.01
CA LEU A 39 18.29 17.71 20.77
C LEU A 39 18.10 18.44 22.09
N HIS A 40 18.55 19.69 22.17
CA HIS A 40 18.28 20.60 23.26
C HIS A 40 17.36 21.73 22.78
N LYS A 41 16.16 21.78 23.34
CA LYS A 41 15.18 22.82 23.06
C LYS A 41 15.17 23.81 24.22
N SER A 42 15.39 25.09 23.91
CA SER A 42 15.34 26.16 24.90
C SER A 42 14.03 26.13 25.68
N ASN A 43 14.11 26.20 27.02
CA ASN A 43 12.98 26.15 27.96
C ASN A 43 12.19 24.82 28.04
N GLU A 44 12.47 23.84 27.17
CA GLU A 44 11.86 22.51 27.23
C GLU A 44 12.86 21.40 27.58
N GLY A 45 14.16 21.69 27.47
CA GLY A 45 15.23 20.77 27.80
C GLY A 45 15.50 19.75 26.69
N LYS A 46 15.88 18.54 27.12
CA LYS A 46 16.33 17.47 26.22
C LYS A 46 15.15 16.83 25.49
N LYS A 47 15.27 16.68 24.18
CA LYS A 47 14.36 15.92 23.31
C LYS A 47 15.14 14.82 22.60
N LEU A 48 14.50 13.67 22.38
CA LEU A 48 15.12 12.49 21.79
C LEU A 48 14.38 12.10 20.52
N LEU A 49 14.85 12.60 19.38
CA LEU A 49 14.27 12.24 18.08
C LEU A 49 14.87 10.90 17.62
N ARG A 50 14.05 9.86 17.63
CA ARG A 50 14.41 8.50 17.22
C ARG A 50 13.98 8.26 15.77
N VAL A 51 14.90 7.75 14.97
CA VAL A 51 14.69 7.38 13.56
C VAL A 51 14.91 5.88 13.43
N LEU A 52 13.86 5.13 13.14
CA LEU A 52 13.96 3.75 12.69
C LEU A 52 13.96 3.77 11.16
N VAL A 53 15.12 3.52 10.55
CA VAL A 53 15.35 3.65 9.11
C VAL A 53 14.31 2.83 8.34
N GLY A 54 13.57 3.50 7.45
CA GLY A 54 12.51 2.89 6.64
C GLY A 54 11.22 2.54 7.38
N LYS A 55 11.17 2.72 8.70
CA LYS A 55 10.05 2.24 9.55
C LYS A 55 9.31 3.35 10.29
N ALA A 56 10.02 4.21 11.04
CA ALA A 56 9.39 5.22 11.90
C ALA A 56 10.29 6.41 12.23
N LEU A 57 9.67 7.54 12.59
CA LEU A 57 10.31 8.73 13.17
C LEU A 57 9.41 9.21 14.31
N PHE A 58 9.95 9.38 15.53
CA PHE A 58 9.16 9.81 16.69
C PHE A 58 10.03 10.34 17.84
N LEU A 59 9.41 10.96 18.85
CA LEU A 59 10.08 11.33 20.10
C LEU A 59 10.09 10.17 21.09
N ALA A 60 11.26 9.72 21.49
CA ALA A 60 11.43 8.73 22.55
C ALA A 60 11.36 9.39 23.94
N SER A 61 10.77 8.70 24.90
CA SER A 61 10.69 9.16 26.29
C SER A 61 12.01 9.01 27.05
N HIS A 62 12.80 8.00 26.67
CA HIS A 62 14.07 7.69 27.31
C HIS A 62 15.15 7.29 26.30
N LYS A 63 16.40 7.40 26.73
CA LYS A 63 17.56 6.95 25.94
C LYS A 63 17.86 5.51 26.36
N GLU A 64 17.68 4.56 25.45
CA GLU A 64 18.19 3.20 25.60
C GLU A 64 19.71 3.13 25.41
N GLU A 65 20.31 1.99 25.76
CA GLU A 65 21.71 1.71 25.48
C GLU A 65 21.95 1.66 23.96
N MET A 66 22.67 2.67 23.47
CA MET A 66 23.05 2.80 22.06
C MET A 66 24.54 2.51 21.94
N GLU A 67 24.89 1.29 21.51
CA GLU A 67 26.27 0.85 21.32
C GLU A 67 26.61 0.76 19.84
N THR A 68 27.15 1.84 19.27
CA THR A 68 28.18 1.89 18.20
C THR A 68 28.21 3.27 17.53
N LEU A 69 29.39 3.74 17.15
CA LEU A 69 29.55 4.89 16.25
C LEU A 69 30.00 4.38 14.88
N SER A 70 29.09 4.36 13.90
CA SER A 70 29.50 4.11 12.52
C SER A 70 30.22 5.34 11.94
N GLY A 71 30.97 5.15 10.86
CA GLY A 71 31.59 6.25 10.11
C GLY A 71 30.57 7.30 9.66
N PHE A 72 29.38 6.89 9.24
CA PHE A 72 28.30 7.81 8.87
C PHE A 72 27.78 8.60 10.08
N CYS A 73 27.58 7.95 11.24
CA CYS A 73 27.19 8.66 12.46
C CYS A 73 28.26 9.66 12.92
N MET A 74 29.54 9.32 12.80
CA MET A 74 30.64 10.22 13.12
C MET A 74 30.68 11.43 12.18
N LEU A 75 30.42 11.21 10.89
CA LEU A 75 30.28 12.28 9.90
C LEU A 75 29.15 13.24 10.30
N LEU A 76 27.96 12.72 10.64
CA LEU A 76 26.85 13.54 11.11
C LEU A 76 27.24 14.35 12.36
N ARG A 77 27.86 13.73 13.37
CA ARG A 77 28.31 14.45 14.57
C ARG A 77 29.29 15.57 14.25
N LYS A 78 30.24 15.34 13.33
CA LYS A 78 31.24 16.33 12.94
C LYS A 78 30.61 17.58 12.34
N HIS A 79 29.55 17.43 11.55
CA HIS A 79 28.94 18.55 10.82
C HIS A 79 27.72 19.15 11.53
N LEU A 80 26.93 18.31 12.20
CA LEU A 80 25.68 18.70 12.85
C LEU A 80 25.83 18.94 14.34
N GLY A 81 26.96 18.59 14.97
CA GLY A 81 27.20 18.87 16.38
C GLY A 81 27.09 20.36 16.67
N ASN A 82 26.19 20.74 17.57
CA ASN A 82 25.83 22.13 17.89
C ASN A 82 25.12 22.91 16.77
N ALA A 83 24.76 22.28 15.66
CA ALA A 83 23.89 22.90 14.65
C ALA A 83 22.47 23.04 15.21
N THR A 84 21.75 24.04 14.72
CA THR A 84 20.34 24.26 15.03
C THR A 84 19.46 23.58 13.99
N LEU A 85 18.50 22.77 14.42
CA LEU A 85 17.44 22.25 13.55
C LEU A 85 16.60 23.43 13.08
N ALA A 86 16.78 23.86 11.83
CA ALA A 86 16.13 25.03 11.28
C ALA A 86 14.73 24.73 10.72
N SER A 87 14.55 23.57 10.09
CA SER A 87 13.24 23.12 9.64
C SER A 87 13.12 21.61 9.63
N LEU A 88 11.90 21.12 9.86
CA LEU A 88 11.52 19.72 9.71
C LEU A 88 10.24 19.67 8.87
N SER A 89 10.35 19.14 7.65
CA SER A 89 9.22 19.07 6.73
C SER A 89 9.19 17.78 5.95
N GLN A 90 8.02 17.47 5.40
CA GLN A 90 7.86 16.41 4.42
C GLN A 90 8.12 16.96 3.01
N ILE A 91 8.73 16.16 2.14
CA ILE A 91 8.69 16.40 0.69
C ILE A 91 7.40 15.79 0.17
N GLU A 92 6.30 16.54 0.17
CA GLU A 92 4.99 16.02 -0.19
C GLU A 92 4.85 15.75 -1.70
N PRO A 93 4.10 14.72 -2.12
CA PRO A 93 3.47 13.66 -1.32
C PRO A 93 4.41 12.47 -1.04
N GLU A 94 5.71 12.61 -1.27
CA GLU A 94 6.66 11.53 -1.08
C GLU A 94 6.80 11.14 0.41
N ARG A 95 7.20 9.89 0.63
CA ARG A 95 7.46 9.37 1.98
C ARG A 95 8.88 9.70 2.42
N ILE A 96 9.22 10.99 2.40
CA ILE A 96 10.55 11.51 2.65
C ILE A 96 10.45 12.71 3.58
N ILE A 97 11.19 12.66 4.70
CA ILE A 97 11.33 13.79 5.62
C ILE A 97 12.65 14.50 5.32
N LYS A 98 12.59 15.82 5.16
CA LYS A 98 13.74 16.70 5.05
C LYS A 98 13.91 17.47 6.35
N ILE A 99 15.07 17.32 6.97
CA ILE A 99 15.47 18.08 8.15
C ILE A 99 16.64 18.99 7.76
N VAL A 100 16.48 20.29 7.91
CA VAL A 100 17.53 21.28 7.62
C VAL A 100 18.19 21.70 8.93
N PHE A 101 19.52 21.76 8.91
CA PHE A 101 20.34 22.18 10.03
C PHE A 101 21.18 23.39 9.65
N GLU A 102 21.19 24.41 10.50
CA GLU A 102 22.06 25.57 10.37
C GLU A 102 23.19 25.47 11.39
N ALA A 103 24.42 25.35 10.89
CA ALA A 103 25.65 25.53 11.64
C ALA A 103 26.18 26.96 11.40
N LYS A 104 27.21 27.36 12.16
CA LYS A 104 27.72 28.74 12.19
C LYS A 104 27.88 29.39 10.80
N ASP A 105 28.54 28.69 9.88
CA ASP A 105 28.86 29.19 8.53
C ASP A 105 28.43 28.19 7.43
N SER A 106 27.50 27.28 7.74
CA SER A 106 27.13 26.19 6.82
C SER A 106 25.72 25.70 7.11
N SER A 107 24.97 25.42 6.04
CA SER A 107 23.67 24.75 6.09
C SER A 107 23.82 23.32 5.59
N TYR A 108 23.09 22.39 6.21
CA TYR A 108 23.07 20.98 5.86
C TYR A 108 21.64 20.44 5.81
N ALA A 109 21.41 19.35 5.09
CA ALA A 109 20.13 18.66 5.10
C ALA A 109 20.29 17.15 5.32
N LEU A 110 19.35 16.58 6.05
CA LEU A 110 19.11 15.15 6.14
C LEU A 110 17.81 14.81 5.41
N TYR A 111 17.88 13.86 4.48
CA TYR A 111 16.72 13.25 3.84
C TYR A 111 16.54 11.84 4.42
N ILE A 112 15.41 11.61 5.07
CA ILE A 112 15.04 10.32 5.65
C ILE A 112 13.98 9.72 4.74
N GLU A 113 14.35 8.69 3.98
CA GLU A 113 13.45 8.01 3.05
C GLU A 113 12.78 6.82 3.75
N PHE A 114 11.45 6.73 3.62
CA PHE A 114 10.62 5.60 4.06
C PHE A 114 10.14 4.76 2.85
N LEU A 115 10.95 4.75 1.79
CA LEU A 115 10.71 3.99 0.56
C LEU A 115 11.50 2.68 0.60
N GLY A 116 10.85 1.54 0.29
CA GLY A 116 11.51 0.23 0.30
C GLY A 116 12.08 -0.11 1.68
N LYS A 117 13.41 -0.30 1.75
CA LYS A 117 14.13 -0.54 3.03
C LYS A 117 14.45 0.75 3.81
N GLY A 118 14.17 1.91 3.21
CA GLY A 118 14.52 3.22 3.73
C GLY A 118 15.99 3.58 3.55
N ASN A 119 16.29 4.87 3.74
CA ASN A 119 17.66 5.39 3.68
C ASN A 119 17.78 6.70 4.47
N VAL A 120 19.01 7.07 4.81
CA VAL A 120 19.34 8.37 5.41
C VAL A 120 20.44 9.00 4.57
N ILE A 121 20.14 10.13 3.93
CA ILE A 121 21.03 10.84 3.02
C ILE A 121 21.42 12.17 3.65
N PHE A 122 22.71 12.46 3.70
CA PHE A 122 23.26 13.70 4.24
C PHE A 122 23.82 14.57 3.12
N SER A 123 23.37 15.82 3.03
CA SER A 123 23.80 16.77 2.00
C SER A 123 24.23 18.11 2.59
N ASP A 124 24.96 18.88 1.79
CA ASP A 124 25.14 20.31 2.03
C ASP A 124 23.84 21.10 1.76
N GLY A 125 23.88 22.41 2.03
CA GLY A 125 22.75 23.32 1.83
C GLY A 125 22.36 23.53 0.35
N LYS A 126 23.17 23.08 -0.60
CA LYS A 126 22.86 23.09 -2.05
C LYS A 126 22.24 21.77 -2.50
N GLY A 127 22.09 20.80 -1.60
CA GLY A 127 21.57 19.47 -1.88
C GLY A 127 22.61 18.53 -2.50
N ILE A 128 23.91 18.86 -2.45
CA ILE A 128 24.96 17.93 -2.88
C ILE A 128 25.21 16.93 -1.77
N ILE A 129 25.04 15.65 -2.08
CA ILE A 129 25.21 14.54 -1.16
C ILE A 129 26.65 14.53 -0.66
N ILE A 130 26.81 14.63 0.66
CA ILE A 130 28.09 14.45 1.33
C ILE A 130 28.32 12.95 1.54
N ASP A 131 27.32 12.25 2.07
CA ASP A 131 27.29 10.79 2.18
C ASP A 131 25.85 10.28 2.38
N ALA A 132 25.65 8.97 2.28
CA ALA A 132 24.39 8.32 2.60
C ALA A 132 24.65 7.00 3.35
N LEU A 133 23.71 6.63 4.22
CA LEU A 133 23.78 5.37 4.97
C LEU A 133 23.90 4.15 4.06
N THR A 134 23.21 4.17 2.92
CA THR A 134 23.30 3.17 1.87
C THR A 134 23.41 3.88 0.51
N HIS A 135 24.41 3.50 -0.29
CA HIS A 135 24.59 3.97 -1.66
C HIS A 135 23.83 3.07 -2.62
N HIS A 136 23.08 3.66 -3.55
CA HIS A 136 22.22 2.91 -4.46
C HIS A 136 22.10 3.62 -5.80
N GLU A 137 22.07 2.83 -6.86
CA GLU A 137 21.75 3.27 -8.22
C GLU A 137 20.36 2.74 -8.57
N PHE A 138 19.43 3.66 -8.83
CA PHE A 138 18.10 3.37 -9.36
C PHE A 138 18.09 3.68 -10.86
N ARG A 139 17.03 3.26 -11.55
CA ARG A 139 16.87 3.54 -12.99
C ARG A 139 16.81 5.03 -13.30
N ASP A 140 16.25 5.82 -12.40
CA ASP A 140 15.87 7.22 -12.57
C ASP A 140 16.70 8.18 -11.69
N ARG A 141 17.44 7.67 -10.70
CA ARG A 141 18.27 8.48 -9.80
C ARG A 141 19.41 7.68 -9.18
N THR A 142 20.42 8.38 -8.71
CA THR A 142 21.60 7.82 -8.03
C THR A 142 21.79 8.48 -6.66
N ILE A 143 22.12 7.68 -5.65
CA ILE A 143 22.42 8.15 -4.30
C ILE A 143 23.88 7.83 -4.01
N PHE A 144 24.75 8.78 -4.35
CA PHE A 144 26.20 8.70 -4.12
C PHE A 144 26.78 10.05 -3.72
N PRO A 145 27.90 10.08 -2.97
CA PRO A 145 28.61 11.31 -2.66
C PRO A 145 28.91 12.18 -3.89
N LYS A 146 28.91 13.50 -3.70
CA LYS A 146 29.17 14.55 -4.70
C LYS A 146 28.09 14.70 -5.79
N GLN A 147 27.00 13.96 -5.71
CA GLN A 147 25.87 14.12 -6.61
C GLN A 147 24.78 14.98 -5.98
N LYS A 148 23.96 15.65 -6.79
CA LYS A 148 22.80 16.38 -6.28
C LYS A 148 21.70 15.38 -5.89
N TYR A 149 21.18 15.49 -4.68
CA TYR A 149 20.08 14.65 -4.23
C TYR A 149 18.84 14.85 -5.13
N ALA A 150 18.26 13.73 -5.53
CA ALA A 150 17.03 13.66 -6.29
C ALA A 150 16.09 12.63 -5.63
N HIS A 151 14.79 12.90 -5.69
CA HIS A 151 13.74 12.01 -5.21
C HIS A 151 12.76 11.70 -6.33
N PRO A 152 11.99 10.60 -6.23
CA PRO A 152 10.87 10.37 -7.12
C PRO A 152 9.90 11.55 -7.04
N THR A 153 9.24 11.85 -8.16
CA THR A 153 8.23 12.91 -8.20
C THR A 153 6.90 12.32 -8.61
N MET A 154 5.90 12.41 -7.73
CA MET A 154 4.50 12.20 -8.13
C MET A 154 3.95 13.39 -8.88
N GLN A 155 3.10 13.12 -9.86
CA GLN A 155 2.40 14.14 -10.64
C GLN A 155 1.29 14.83 -9.83
N TYR A 156 0.64 14.08 -8.93
CA TYR A 156 -0.47 14.56 -8.13
C TYR A 156 -0.12 14.49 -6.64
N ASN A 157 -0.60 15.46 -5.87
CA ASN A 157 -0.37 15.57 -4.44
C ASN A 157 -1.70 15.68 -3.69
N ALA A 158 -1.95 14.76 -2.76
CA ALA A 158 -3.14 14.75 -1.92
C ALA A 158 -3.29 16.03 -1.07
N PHE A 159 -2.19 16.59 -0.57
CA PHE A 159 -2.18 17.72 0.37
C PHE A 159 -2.52 19.07 -0.31
N SER A 160 -2.34 19.15 -1.63
CA SER A 160 -2.69 20.32 -2.45
C SER A 160 -3.81 20.01 -3.45
N LEU A 161 -4.67 19.03 -3.14
CA LEU A 161 -5.68 18.56 -4.06
C LEU A 161 -6.83 19.56 -4.23
N GLU A 162 -7.02 20.04 -5.46
CA GLU A 162 -8.16 20.87 -5.85
C GLU A 162 -9.09 20.16 -6.85
N ALA A 163 -10.28 20.71 -7.08
CA ALA A 163 -11.31 20.08 -7.92
C ALA A 163 -10.81 19.78 -9.34
N ASP A 164 -10.14 20.74 -9.99
CA ASP A 164 -9.60 20.57 -11.34
C ASP A 164 -8.49 19.53 -11.39
N TYR A 165 -7.69 19.44 -10.32
CA TYR A 165 -6.61 18.46 -10.19
C TYR A 165 -7.17 17.05 -10.04
N LEU A 166 -8.20 16.88 -9.21
CA LEU A 166 -8.89 15.61 -9.03
C LEU A 166 -9.56 15.16 -10.32
N SER A 167 -10.30 16.05 -10.99
CA SER A 167 -10.95 15.75 -12.28
C SER A 167 -9.93 15.32 -13.34
N SER A 168 -8.80 16.03 -13.41
CA SER A 168 -7.70 15.70 -14.32
C SER A 168 -7.08 14.34 -14.01
N LEU A 169 -6.82 14.03 -12.73
CA LEU A 169 -6.31 12.73 -12.28
C LEU A 169 -7.26 11.59 -12.65
N LEU A 170 -8.55 11.74 -12.33
CA LEU A 170 -9.56 10.69 -12.57
C LEU A 170 -9.76 10.41 -14.06
N SER A 171 -9.52 11.42 -14.91
CA SER A 171 -9.64 11.30 -16.37
C SER A 171 -8.38 10.76 -17.04
N SER A 172 -7.19 10.97 -16.46
CA SER A 172 -5.90 10.59 -17.06
C SER A 172 -5.33 9.27 -16.52
N THR A 173 -5.76 8.85 -15.33
CA THR A 173 -5.23 7.65 -14.68
C THR A 173 -5.53 6.38 -15.49
N ALA A 174 -4.53 5.51 -15.58
CA ALA A 174 -4.68 4.17 -16.16
C ALA A 174 -5.21 3.13 -15.16
N LYS A 175 -5.49 3.52 -13.90
CA LYS A 175 -5.93 2.56 -12.88
C LYS A 175 -7.40 2.18 -13.07
N GLU A 176 -7.69 0.89 -13.02
CA GLU A 176 -9.03 0.34 -13.24
C GLU A 176 -9.98 0.48 -12.05
N SER A 177 -9.47 0.89 -10.88
CA SER A 177 -10.27 1.03 -9.65
C SER A 177 -9.90 2.30 -8.91
N LEU A 178 -10.90 2.93 -8.30
CA LEU A 178 -10.77 4.18 -7.55
C LEU A 178 -9.74 4.06 -6.43
N VAL A 179 -9.77 2.97 -5.65
CA VAL A 179 -8.80 2.77 -4.55
C VAL A 179 -7.36 2.72 -5.05
N LYS A 180 -7.08 2.08 -6.19
CA LYS A 180 -5.72 2.02 -6.75
C LYS A 180 -5.25 3.38 -7.24
N CYS A 181 -6.15 4.16 -7.87
CA CYS A 181 -5.88 5.54 -8.28
C CYS A 181 -5.48 6.39 -7.06
N LEU A 182 -6.30 6.39 -6.02
CA LEU A 182 -6.04 7.17 -4.80
C LEU A 182 -4.80 6.69 -4.03
N ALA A 183 -4.56 5.37 -3.98
CA ALA A 183 -3.45 4.81 -3.24
C ALA A 183 -2.09 5.11 -3.91
N ILE A 184 -2.03 4.99 -5.24
CA ILE A 184 -0.77 5.04 -6.00
C ILE A 184 -0.53 6.41 -6.62
N ASP A 185 -1.50 6.94 -7.36
CA ASP A 185 -1.30 8.15 -8.17
C ASP A 185 -1.45 9.42 -7.32
N LEU A 186 -2.28 9.37 -6.27
CA LEU A 186 -2.48 10.46 -5.30
C LEU A 186 -1.60 10.30 -4.04
N GLY A 187 -0.97 9.14 -3.84
CA GLY A 187 -0.02 8.91 -2.74
C GLY A 187 -0.64 8.68 -1.35
N LEU A 188 -1.94 8.41 -1.24
CA LEU A 188 -2.59 8.16 0.06
C LEU A 188 -2.16 6.81 0.69
N GLY A 189 -1.72 5.85 -0.12
CA GLY A 189 -1.56 4.47 0.29
C GLY A 189 -2.90 3.74 0.43
N GLY A 190 -2.85 2.40 0.43
CA GLY A 190 -4.06 1.56 0.32
C GLY A 190 -5.10 1.79 1.42
N LEU A 191 -4.66 1.83 2.68
CA LEU A 191 -5.58 1.94 3.82
C LEU A 191 -6.34 3.29 3.82
N TYR A 192 -5.64 4.39 3.60
CA TYR A 192 -6.26 5.72 3.56
C TYR A 192 -7.07 5.96 2.28
N ALA A 193 -6.70 5.30 1.17
CA ALA A 193 -7.52 5.29 -0.04
C ALA A 193 -8.86 4.57 0.18
N GLU A 194 -8.86 3.44 0.88
CA GLU A 194 -10.10 2.76 1.28
C GLU A 194 -10.94 3.61 2.23
N GLU A 195 -10.31 4.22 3.24
CA GLU A 195 -11.00 5.13 4.16
C GLU A 195 -11.63 6.32 3.43
N ALA A 196 -10.92 6.92 2.47
CA ALA A 196 -11.45 8.02 1.65
C ALA A 196 -12.67 7.59 0.83
N CYS A 197 -12.64 6.39 0.24
CA CYS A 197 -13.78 5.83 -0.50
C CYS A 197 -14.97 5.57 0.44
N ALA A 198 -14.72 5.00 1.64
CA ALA A 198 -15.75 4.75 2.63
C ALA A 198 -16.42 6.04 3.12
N LYS A 199 -15.63 7.06 3.46
CA LYS A 199 -16.14 8.39 3.86
C LYS A 199 -16.92 9.08 2.73
N ALA A 200 -16.49 8.90 1.49
CA ALA A 200 -17.23 9.37 0.32
C ALA A 200 -18.46 8.53 -0.04
N LYS A 201 -18.66 7.38 0.63
CA LYS A 201 -19.69 6.37 0.33
C LYS A 201 -19.64 5.88 -1.12
N MET A 202 -18.42 5.60 -1.59
CA MET A 202 -18.15 5.15 -2.95
C MET A 202 -17.71 3.70 -3.01
N ASP A 203 -18.08 3.02 -4.10
CA ASP A 203 -17.48 1.72 -4.42
C ASP A 203 -16.01 1.90 -4.78
N LYS A 204 -15.14 1.29 -3.97
CA LYS A 204 -13.68 1.34 -4.13
C LYS A 204 -13.19 0.71 -5.43
N ASN A 205 -13.99 -0.16 -6.05
CA ASN A 205 -13.69 -0.82 -7.31
C ASN A 205 -14.24 -0.08 -8.53
N LYS A 206 -15.00 1.01 -8.35
CA LYS A 206 -15.53 1.82 -9.46
C LYS A 206 -14.37 2.39 -10.28
N ARG A 207 -14.55 2.46 -11.61
CA ARG A 207 -13.56 3.06 -12.50
C ARG A 207 -13.46 4.57 -12.26
N PRO A 208 -12.25 5.14 -12.12
CA PRO A 208 -12.05 6.58 -11.90
C PRO A 208 -12.78 7.48 -12.92
N ALA A 209 -12.72 7.13 -14.21
CA ALA A 209 -13.33 7.91 -15.29
C ALA A 209 -14.87 7.90 -15.30
N GLU A 210 -15.50 7.01 -14.53
CA GLU A 210 -16.97 6.87 -14.45
C GLU A 210 -17.57 7.68 -13.29
N LEU A 211 -16.77 8.45 -12.55
CA LEU A 211 -17.24 9.31 -11.47
C LEU A 211 -17.94 10.56 -12.02
N THR A 212 -19.19 10.76 -11.61
CA THR A 212 -19.96 11.98 -11.88
C THR A 212 -19.39 13.19 -11.14
N ALA A 213 -19.69 14.41 -11.60
CA ALA A 213 -19.22 15.64 -10.93
C ALA A 213 -19.62 15.71 -9.44
N LYS A 214 -20.82 15.22 -9.10
CA LYS A 214 -21.30 15.13 -7.72
C LYS A 214 -20.45 14.16 -6.89
N GLU A 215 -20.11 13.00 -7.45
CA GLU A 215 -19.21 12.04 -6.83
C GLU A 215 -17.82 12.65 -6.64
N GLN A 216 -17.23 13.24 -7.68
CA GLN A 216 -15.91 13.88 -7.57
C GLN A 216 -15.86 14.94 -6.45
N SER A 217 -16.91 15.75 -6.31
CA SER A 217 -17.04 16.71 -5.21
C SER A 217 -17.10 16.05 -3.83
N ALA A 218 -17.87 14.96 -3.68
CA ALA A 218 -17.93 14.19 -2.44
C ALA A 218 -16.58 13.55 -2.09
N LEU A 219 -15.87 13.01 -3.08
CA LEU A 219 -14.56 12.42 -2.90
C LEU A 219 -13.51 13.48 -2.50
N LEU A 220 -13.48 14.62 -3.19
CA LEU A 220 -12.61 15.74 -2.84
C LEU A 220 -12.81 16.15 -1.38
N LYS A 221 -14.07 16.28 -0.97
CA LYS A 221 -14.41 16.61 0.42
C LYS A 221 -13.90 15.54 1.39
N ALA A 222 -14.10 14.26 1.09
CA ALA A 222 -13.64 13.17 1.94
C ALA A 222 -12.12 13.14 2.09
N VAL A 223 -11.37 13.33 0.98
CA VAL A 223 -9.90 13.40 1.01
C VAL A 223 -9.43 14.62 1.80
N LYS A 224 -9.99 15.81 1.55
CA LYS A 224 -9.65 17.02 2.32
C LYS A 224 -9.95 16.87 3.81
N GLN A 225 -11.07 16.24 4.17
CA GLN A 225 -11.42 15.94 5.56
C GLN A 225 -10.43 14.96 6.21
N LEU A 226 -10.02 13.92 5.48
CA LEU A 226 -9.06 12.94 5.97
C LEU A 226 -7.69 13.58 6.24
N ILE A 227 -7.23 14.46 5.35
CA ILE A 227 -5.93 15.13 5.47
C ILE A 227 -5.93 16.19 6.59
N SER A 228 -7.01 16.96 6.71
CA SER A 228 -7.14 18.01 7.73
C SER A 228 -7.58 17.49 9.11
N GLN A 229 -7.74 16.18 9.25
CA GLN A 229 -8.18 15.56 10.50
C GLN A 229 -7.13 15.77 11.59
N GLN A 230 -7.58 16.27 12.75
CA GLN A 230 -6.72 16.38 13.93
C GLN A 230 -6.29 14.97 14.39
N PRO A 231 -5.00 14.73 14.63
CA PRO A 231 -4.53 13.45 15.14
C PRO A 231 -5.22 13.07 16.46
N ARG A 232 -5.68 11.82 16.52
CA ARG A 232 -6.13 11.11 17.72
C ARG A 232 -5.38 9.77 17.75
N PRO A 233 -4.12 9.77 18.18
CA PRO A 233 -3.22 8.62 18.03
C PRO A 233 -3.78 7.35 18.66
N VAL A 234 -3.71 6.24 17.93
CA VAL A 234 -4.21 4.95 18.38
C VAL A 234 -3.29 3.81 18.00
N VAL A 235 -3.25 2.79 18.85
CA VAL A 235 -2.68 1.47 18.55
C VAL A 235 -3.83 0.51 18.28
N LEU A 236 -3.78 -0.16 17.13
CA LEU A 236 -4.72 -1.22 16.77
C LEU A 236 -4.33 -2.53 17.46
N MET A 237 -5.29 -3.12 18.17
CA MET A 237 -5.18 -4.41 18.82
C MET A 237 -5.88 -5.48 17.99
N LYS A 238 -5.22 -6.61 17.76
CA LYS A 238 -5.82 -7.81 17.14
C LYS A 238 -5.44 -9.03 17.96
N ASN A 239 -6.45 -9.78 18.42
CA ASN A 239 -6.26 -10.98 19.26
C ASN A 239 -5.35 -10.69 20.47
N ASP A 240 -5.62 -9.61 21.19
CA ASP A 240 -4.84 -9.12 22.34
C ASP A 240 -3.36 -8.81 22.07
N ALA A 241 -2.98 -8.68 20.79
CA ALA A 241 -1.63 -8.30 20.38
C ALA A 241 -1.65 -6.95 19.66
N VAL A 242 -0.58 -6.17 19.89
CA VAL A 242 -0.33 -4.91 19.19
C VAL A 242 -0.09 -5.19 17.71
N SER A 243 -0.99 -4.69 16.85
CA SER A 243 -0.97 -4.91 15.41
C SER A 243 -0.32 -3.75 14.66
N ASP A 244 -0.75 -2.51 14.91
CA ASP A 244 -0.28 -1.35 14.17
C ASP A 244 -0.57 -0.01 14.84
N VAL A 245 -0.03 1.08 14.28
CA VAL A 245 -0.23 2.46 14.77
C VAL A 245 -0.88 3.33 13.71
N PHE A 246 -1.82 4.18 14.14
CA PHE A 246 -2.50 5.14 13.28
C PHE A 246 -2.61 6.52 13.94
N PRO A 247 -2.55 7.61 13.15
CA PRO A 247 -2.82 8.96 13.63
C PRO A 247 -4.27 9.16 14.06
N PHE A 248 -5.19 8.30 13.62
CA PHE A 248 -6.58 8.28 14.04
C PHE A 248 -7.22 6.92 13.72
N PRO A 249 -8.31 6.53 14.41
CA PRO A 249 -9.02 5.30 14.09
C PRO A 249 -9.62 5.36 12.67
N LEU A 250 -9.51 4.25 11.95
CA LEU A 250 -10.07 4.08 10.60
C LEU A 250 -11.34 3.23 10.67
N GLU A 251 -12.42 3.70 10.05
CA GLU A 251 -13.72 3.00 10.00
C GLU A 251 -13.63 1.72 9.16
N THR A 252 -12.73 1.70 8.19
CA THR A 252 -12.48 0.57 7.28
C THR A 252 -11.69 -0.57 7.92
N ILE A 253 -11.10 -0.36 9.10
CA ILE A 253 -10.31 -1.38 9.78
C ILE A 253 -11.02 -1.81 11.06
N GLY A 254 -11.45 -3.07 11.10
CA GLY A 254 -11.97 -3.69 12.31
C GLY A 254 -10.86 -4.03 13.33
N GLY A 255 -11.26 -4.07 14.60
CA GLY A 255 -10.41 -4.32 15.75
C GLY A 255 -10.57 -3.24 16.82
N ASP A 256 -9.95 -3.46 17.97
CA ASP A 256 -10.01 -2.51 19.08
C ASP A 256 -8.87 -1.51 18.98
N TYR A 257 -9.17 -0.24 19.23
CA TYR A 257 -8.19 0.84 19.25
C TYR A 257 -7.90 1.26 20.69
N GLN A 258 -6.63 1.22 21.06
CA GLN A 258 -6.15 1.82 22.30
C GLN A 258 -5.66 3.25 22.00
N ALA A 259 -6.22 4.24 22.70
CA ALA A 259 -5.86 5.66 22.50
C ALA A 259 -4.57 6.04 23.23
N PHE A 260 -3.81 6.96 22.62
CA PHE A 260 -2.58 7.52 23.17
C PHE A 260 -2.58 9.06 23.09
N PRO A 261 -1.86 9.75 24.00
CA PRO A 261 -1.76 11.21 23.98
C PRO A 261 -1.04 11.78 22.75
N SER A 262 -0.06 11.05 22.21
CA SER A 262 0.75 11.47 21.06
C SER A 262 1.04 10.29 20.12
N LEU A 263 1.35 10.57 18.85
CA LEU A 263 1.83 9.57 17.90
C LEU A 263 3.15 8.98 18.38
N SER A 264 4.01 9.80 18.99
CA SER A 264 5.27 9.34 19.55
C SER A 264 5.08 8.31 20.65
N GLU A 265 4.14 8.53 21.58
CA GLU A 265 3.81 7.54 22.61
C GLU A 265 3.16 6.27 22.02
N ALA A 266 2.29 6.42 21.02
CA ALA A 266 1.69 5.27 20.33
C ALA A 266 2.76 4.42 19.62
N LEU A 267 3.74 5.05 18.96
CA LEU A 267 4.84 4.39 18.29
C LEU A 267 5.83 3.77 19.27
N GLU A 268 6.13 4.43 20.38
CA GLU A 268 6.99 3.88 21.43
C GLU A 268 6.34 2.64 22.06
N HIS A 269 5.05 2.71 22.40
CA HIS A 269 4.29 1.56 22.88
C HIS A 269 4.28 0.43 21.86
N TYR A 270 4.09 0.75 20.57
CA TYR A 270 4.17 -0.22 19.49
C TYR A 270 5.53 -0.89 19.43
N CYS A 271 6.63 -0.14 19.42
CA CYS A 271 7.97 -0.71 19.32
C CYS A 271 8.31 -1.60 20.54
N ALA A 272 7.81 -1.27 21.72
CA ALA A 272 8.06 -2.03 22.93
C ALA A 272 7.24 -3.34 23.03
N HIS A 273 6.05 -3.38 22.43
CA HIS A 273 5.09 -4.50 22.60
C HIS A 273 4.77 -5.25 21.32
N ALA A 274 5.14 -4.72 20.16
CA ALA A 274 5.13 -5.49 18.93
C ALA A 274 6.06 -6.66 19.18
N ARG A 275 5.50 -7.88 19.19
CA ARG A 275 6.31 -9.09 19.09
C ARG A 275 7.17 -8.86 17.87
N ASP A 276 8.48 -8.88 18.02
CA ASP A 276 9.40 -8.84 16.88
C ASP A 276 8.88 -9.87 15.87
N ALA A 277 8.24 -9.38 14.80
CA ALA A 277 8.06 -10.22 13.64
C ALA A 277 9.50 -10.48 13.19
N PRO A 278 9.97 -11.74 13.20
CA PRO A 278 11.39 -12.04 13.08
C PRO A 278 11.97 -11.30 11.88
N THR A 279 12.90 -10.40 12.19
CA THR A 279 13.41 -9.33 11.32
C THR A 279 14.33 -9.85 10.20
N THR A 280 14.30 -11.14 9.94
CA THR A 280 15.07 -11.77 8.88
C THR A 280 14.27 -11.76 7.58
N SER A 281 14.90 -11.24 6.51
CA SER A 281 14.41 -11.29 5.11
C SER A 281 13.93 -12.69 4.67
N TYR A 282 14.30 -13.73 5.39
CA TYR A 282 13.90 -15.12 5.18
C TYR A 282 12.45 -15.38 5.61
N ASP A 283 11.97 -14.79 6.70
CA ASP A 283 10.63 -15.11 7.24
C ASP A 283 9.51 -14.38 6.49
N ALA A 284 9.78 -13.15 6.03
CA ALA A 284 8.89 -12.46 5.09
C ALA A 284 8.74 -13.27 3.79
N LYS A 285 9.83 -13.90 3.34
CA LYS A 285 9.83 -14.77 2.17
C LYS A 285 9.11 -16.10 2.45
N VAL A 286 9.22 -16.64 3.66
CA VAL A 286 8.45 -17.81 4.11
C VAL A 286 6.95 -17.48 4.16
N ALA A 287 6.56 -16.31 4.68
CA ALA A 287 5.16 -15.90 4.75
C ALA A 287 4.56 -15.64 3.35
N GLU A 288 5.34 -15.04 2.45
CA GLU A 288 4.97 -14.89 1.04
C GLU A 288 4.80 -16.25 0.36
N LEU A 289 5.77 -17.16 0.51
CA LEU A 289 5.70 -18.50 -0.04
C LEU A 289 4.51 -19.30 0.50
N LYS A 290 4.21 -19.19 1.81
CA LYS A 290 3.03 -19.83 2.41
C LYS A 290 1.72 -19.33 1.80
N ARG A 291 1.59 -18.02 1.55
CA ARG A 291 0.42 -17.46 0.85
C ARG A 291 0.30 -17.97 -0.58
N ILE A 292 1.42 -18.07 -1.30
CA ILE A 292 1.45 -18.61 -2.66
C ILE A 292 1.00 -20.08 -2.66
N ILE A 293 1.51 -20.88 -1.71
CA ILE A 293 1.11 -22.29 -1.56
C ILE A 293 -0.39 -22.39 -1.29
N GLU A 294 -0.93 -21.63 -0.34
CA GLU A 294 -2.37 -21.68 -0.02
C GLU A 294 -3.25 -21.30 -1.22
N GLN A 295 -2.83 -20.31 -2.01
CA GLN A 295 -3.52 -19.92 -3.24
C GLN A 295 -3.43 -21.01 -4.31
N GLN A 296 -2.28 -21.67 -4.45
CA GLN A 296 -2.08 -22.77 -5.39
C GLN A 296 -2.88 -24.00 -5.01
N GLU A 297 -2.95 -24.36 -3.73
CA GLU A 297 -3.78 -25.47 -3.22
C GLU A 297 -5.26 -25.23 -3.52
N LYS A 298 -5.77 -24.01 -3.29
CA LYS A 298 -7.14 -23.64 -3.67
C LYS A 298 -7.39 -23.76 -5.17
N ASN A 299 -6.43 -23.36 -5.99
CA ASN A 299 -6.55 -23.46 -7.45
C ASN A 299 -6.50 -24.92 -7.91
N ILE A 300 -5.64 -25.76 -7.32
CA ILE A 300 -5.59 -27.21 -7.61
C ILE A 300 -6.94 -27.84 -7.27
N ALA A 301 -7.49 -27.56 -6.10
CA ALA A 301 -8.80 -28.09 -5.70
C ALA A 301 -9.92 -27.68 -6.68
N LEU A 302 -9.89 -26.45 -7.19
CA LEU A 302 -10.83 -25.99 -8.22
C LEU A 302 -10.64 -26.77 -9.54
N LEU A 303 -9.40 -26.92 -9.99
CA LEU A 303 -9.08 -27.64 -11.23
C LEU A 303 -9.41 -29.13 -11.15
N GLU A 304 -9.21 -29.77 -9.99
CA GLU A 304 -9.60 -31.17 -9.76
C GLU A 304 -11.12 -31.32 -9.79
N ALA A 305 -11.87 -30.37 -9.23
CA ALA A 305 -13.33 -30.37 -9.32
C ALA A 305 -13.80 -30.19 -10.77
N GLU A 306 -13.18 -29.29 -11.53
CA GLU A 306 -13.45 -29.12 -12.97
C GLU A 306 -13.09 -30.38 -13.76
N GLU A 307 -11.94 -31.00 -13.50
CA GLU A 307 -11.54 -32.26 -14.14
C GLU A 307 -12.57 -33.36 -13.90
N GLN A 308 -13.00 -33.53 -12.64
CA GLN A 308 -14.00 -34.53 -12.29
C GLN A 308 -15.32 -34.28 -13.01
N GLU A 309 -15.76 -33.02 -13.13
CA GLU A 309 -16.95 -32.65 -13.88
C GLU A 309 -16.80 -32.96 -15.38
N GLN A 310 -15.67 -32.58 -16.00
CA GLN A 310 -15.42 -32.86 -17.41
C GLN A 310 -15.31 -34.35 -17.69
N ARG A 311 -14.73 -35.12 -16.78
CA ARG A 311 -14.65 -36.57 -16.89
C ARG A 311 -16.02 -37.22 -16.81
N ARG A 312 -16.88 -36.78 -15.88
CA ARG A 312 -18.29 -37.22 -15.82
C ARG A 312 -19.03 -36.93 -17.13
N LYS A 313 -18.84 -35.73 -17.70
CA LYS A 313 -19.41 -35.38 -19.00
C LYS A 313 -18.89 -36.29 -20.12
N ALA A 314 -17.58 -36.54 -20.16
CA ALA A 314 -16.96 -37.41 -21.16
C ALA A 314 -17.48 -38.85 -21.05
N ASP A 315 -17.57 -39.39 -19.84
CA ASP A 315 -18.09 -40.74 -19.58
C ASP A 315 -19.58 -40.83 -19.97
N ALA A 316 -20.39 -39.81 -19.66
CA ALA A 316 -21.79 -39.74 -20.08
C ALA A 316 -21.93 -39.68 -21.62
N ILE A 317 -21.06 -38.93 -22.30
CA ILE A 317 -21.03 -38.89 -23.77
C ILE A 317 -20.64 -40.26 -24.33
N TYR A 318 -19.62 -40.91 -23.76
CA TYR A 318 -19.15 -42.22 -24.21
C TYR A 318 -20.22 -43.31 -24.03
N ALA A 319 -20.85 -43.36 -22.85
CA ALA A 319 -21.92 -44.30 -22.54
C ALA A 319 -23.13 -44.16 -23.47
N ASN A 320 -23.39 -42.95 -23.97
CA ASN A 320 -24.52 -42.63 -24.85
C ASN A 320 -24.09 -42.31 -26.29
N TYR A 321 -22.87 -42.71 -26.68
CA TYR A 321 -22.26 -42.29 -27.95
C TYR A 321 -23.13 -42.61 -29.17
N ALA A 322 -23.69 -43.83 -29.23
CA ALA A 322 -24.52 -44.25 -30.35
C ALA A 322 -25.76 -43.35 -30.49
N GLN A 323 -26.45 -43.06 -29.39
CA GLN A 323 -27.63 -42.22 -29.37
C GLN A 323 -27.31 -40.77 -29.75
N ILE A 324 -26.22 -40.22 -29.20
CA ILE A 324 -25.76 -38.86 -29.51
C ILE A 324 -25.36 -38.76 -30.99
N SER A 325 -24.64 -39.75 -31.53
CA SER A 325 -24.23 -39.77 -32.93
C SER A 325 -25.43 -39.80 -33.86
N THR A 326 -26.44 -40.63 -33.58
CA THR A 326 -27.69 -40.68 -34.38
C THR A 326 -28.39 -39.33 -34.36
N ILE A 327 -28.56 -38.71 -33.20
CA ILE A 327 -29.20 -37.40 -33.08
C ILE A 327 -28.42 -36.33 -33.86
N LEU A 328 -27.09 -36.33 -33.77
CA LEU A 328 -26.25 -35.37 -34.49
C LEU A 328 -26.33 -35.55 -36.00
N ASP A 329 -26.36 -36.78 -36.50
CA ASP A 329 -26.48 -37.06 -37.93
C ASP A 329 -27.86 -36.71 -38.48
N GLU A 330 -28.92 -37.01 -37.74
CA GLU A 330 -30.29 -36.57 -38.06
C GLU A 330 -30.40 -35.05 -38.07
N LEU A 331 -29.84 -34.37 -37.06
CA LEU A 331 -29.83 -32.90 -37.02
C LEU A 331 -29.05 -32.30 -38.19
N LYS A 332 -27.90 -32.85 -38.56
CA LYS A 332 -27.15 -32.41 -39.75
C LYS A 332 -27.95 -32.59 -41.04
N ALA A 333 -28.73 -33.67 -41.16
CA ALA A 333 -29.59 -33.90 -42.32
C ALA A 333 -30.77 -32.90 -42.35
N ILE A 334 -31.38 -32.62 -41.20
CA ILE A 334 -32.50 -31.69 -41.04
C ILE A 334 -32.04 -30.23 -41.27
N SER A 335 -30.85 -29.85 -40.76
CA SER A 335 -30.32 -28.49 -40.91
C SER A 335 -29.95 -28.10 -42.34
N ARG A 336 -29.83 -29.08 -43.25
CA ARG A 336 -29.68 -28.83 -44.69
C ARG A 336 -31.00 -28.46 -45.37
N LYS A 337 -32.13 -28.79 -44.74
CA LYS A 337 -33.48 -28.63 -45.31
C LYS A 337 -34.35 -27.62 -44.56
N HIS A 338 -34.00 -27.27 -43.33
CA HIS A 338 -34.78 -26.37 -42.47
C HIS A 338 -33.89 -25.34 -41.76
N SER A 339 -34.46 -24.17 -41.47
CA SER A 339 -33.76 -23.14 -40.69
C SER A 339 -33.63 -23.54 -39.22
N TRP A 340 -32.62 -23.04 -38.52
CA TRP A 340 -32.43 -23.32 -37.09
C TRP A 340 -33.57 -22.81 -36.20
N GLN A 341 -34.29 -21.78 -36.65
CA GLN A 341 -35.52 -21.31 -35.97
C GLN A 341 -36.66 -22.32 -36.12
N ASP A 342 -36.76 -22.98 -37.27
CA ASP A 342 -37.75 -24.03 -37.50
C ASP A 342 -37.41 -25.31 -36.73
N ILE A 343 -36.13 -25.64 -36.63
CA ILE A 343 -35.64 -26.77 -35.82
C ILE A 343 -35.95 -26.54 -34.34
N GLN A 344 -35.73 -25.33 -33.82
CA GLN A 344 -36.07 -24.98 -32.44
C GLN A 344 -37.59 -25.12 -32.17
N LYS A 345 -38.45 -24.76 -33.13
CA LYS A 345 -39.90 -24.93 -33.00
C LYS A 345 -40.31 -26.41 -33.04
N LYS A 346 -39.72 -27.20 -33.95
CA LYS A 346 -40.05 -28.62 -34.15
C LYS A 346 -39.53 -29.55 -33.05
N THR A 347 -38.46 -29.17 -32.37
CA THR A 347 -37.84 -29.95 -31.28
C THR A 347 -38.36 -29.56 -29.90
N LYS A 348 -39.32 -28.63 -29.83
CA LYS A 348 -39.91 -28.16 -28.57
C LYS A 348 -40.69 -29.28 -27.90
N GLY A 349 -40.27 -29.69 -26.69
CA GLY A 349 -40.87 -30.80 -25.94
C GLY A 349 -40.30 -32.18 -26.29
N HIS A 350 -39.22 -32.25 -27.06
CA HIS A 350 -38.50 -33.51 -27.30
C HIS A 350 -37.94 -34.07 -25.98
N ALA A 351 -38.00 -35.39 -25.80
CA ALA A 351 -37.62 -36.04 -24.53
C ALA A 351 -36.16 -35.72 -24.14
N ILE A 352 -35.26 -35.72 -25.13
CA ILE A 352 -33.81 -35.62 -24.97
C ILE A 352 -33.26 -34.23 -25.35
N ILE A 353 -33.94 -33.47 -26.22
CA ILE A 353 -33.46 -32.15 -26.65
C ILE A 353 -34.16 -31.10 -25.80
N LYS A 354 -33.43 -30.50 -24.85
CA LYS A 354 -33.99 -29.51 -23.91
C LYS A 354 -33.89 -28.08 -24.42
N GLY A 355 -32.99 -27.82 -25.35
CA GLY A 355 -32.79 -26.49 -25.91
C GLY A 355 -32.15 -26.53 -27.28
N VAL A 356 -32.47 -25.53 -28.09
CA VAL A 356 -31.80 -25.24 -29.36
C VAL A 356 -31.48 -23.75 -29.36
N ASN A 357 -30.23 -23.38 -29.65
CA ASN A 357 -29.80 -22.00 -29.82
C ASN A 357 -29.58 -21.73 -31.33
N PRO A 358 -30.52 -21.03 -32.01
CA PRO A 358 -30.40 -20.79 -33.44
C PRO A 358 -29.23 -19.88 -33.84
N ARG A 359 -28.72 -19.03 -32.93
CA ARG A 359 -27.60 -18.11 -33.21
C ARG A 359 -26.26 -18.85 -33.22
N GLU A 360 -26.07 -19.72 -32.23
CA GLU A 360 -24.84 -20.52 -32.08
C GLU A 360 -24.89 -21.84 -32.84
N LYS A 361 -26.05 -22.18 -33.43
CA LYS A 361 -26.29 -23.46 -34.13
C LYS A 361 -25.96 -24.66 -33.23
N SER A 362 -26.35 -24.56 -31.96
CA SER A 362 -26.09 -25.55 -30.92
C SER A 362 -27.39 -26.09 -30.32
N ILE A 363 -27.32 -27.29 -29.74
CA ILE A 363 -28.42 -27.94 -29.04
C ILE A 363 -27.97 -28.34 -27.62
N VAL A 364 -28.91 -28.38 -26.69
CA VAL A 364 -28.71 -28.87 -25.32
C VAL A 364 -29.41 -30.21 -25.20
N LEU A 365 -28.63 -31.26 -24.94
CA LEU A 365 -29.13 -32.61 -24.73
C LEU A 365 -29.19 -32.92 -23.24
N ASP A 366 -30.26 -33.57 -22.81
CA ASP A 366 -30.38 -34.18 -21.50
C ASP A 366 -30.07 -35.66 -21.65
N ILE A 367 -28.91 -36.06 -21.16
CA ILE A 367 -28.36 -37.40 -21.29
C ILE A 367 -28.33 -37.98 -19.88
N ALA A 368 -29.00 -39.12 -19.68
CA ALA A 368 -29.04 -39.76 -18.38
C ALA A 368 -27.64 -40.20 -17.95
N GLU A 369 -27.21 -39.81 -16.75
CA GLU A 369 -26.09 -40.47 -16.08
C GLU A 369 -26.55 -41.89 -15.73
N ASN A 370 -26.00 -42.90 -16.41
CA ASN A 370 -26.19 -44.28 -15.97
C ASN A 370 -25.54 -44.40 -14.59
N LYS A 371 -26.36 -44.48 -13.54
CA LYS A 371 -25.91 -44.88 -12.21
C LYS A 371 -25.34 -46.29 -12.33
N SER A 372 -24.00 -46.38 -12.40
CA SER A 372 -23.28 -47.63 -12.16
C SER A 372 -23.24 -47.92 -10.67
#